data_AF-A0A1V5G2B6-F1
#
_entry.id   AF-A0A1V5G2B6-F1
#
_cell.length_a   1.000
_cell.length_b   1.000
_cell.length_c   1.000
_cell.angle_alpha   90.00
_cell.angle_beta   90.00
_cell.angle_gamma   90.00
#
_symmetry.space_group_name_H-M   'P 1'
#
loop_
_entity.id
_entity.type
_entity.pdbx_description
1 polymer ?
#
loop_
_entity_poly.entity_id
_entity_poly.type
_entity_poly.pdbx_seq_one_letter_code
_entity_poly.pdbx_strand_id
1 'polypeptide(L)'
;MNKLAELKPRRRDRIMDAVEAAGLDVSEWSSSPMGAANPKYCYEWAFADDRRENVVLCLWFEDCELDSDEVVVQRGNIRPLILRLEGQGTPRARRARRFDELLQDAWRLGSRIRVALVDRSDAAKRDAAGQDVSHAAFRQLDPVAWRVANYDMMTGDYLLKRELVQSGPAAATDLADVDHFAQEDGEIPDSDSPNNDADPATGQMD
;
A
#
# COMPACT_ATOMS: atom_id res chain seq x y z
N MET A 1 -13.06 23.92 8.03
CA MET A 1 -13.59 22.59 7.67
C MET A 1 -12.94 21.57 8.60
N ASN A 2 -13.66 20.54 9.05
CA ASN A 2 -13.10 19.57 10.01
C ASN A 2 -12.45 18.41 9.22
N LYS A 3 -11.11 18.44 9.16
CA LYS A 3 -10.26 17.46 8.45
C LYS A 3 -10.59 16.00 8.82
N LEU A 4 -10.92 15.74 10.09
CA LEU A 4 -11.28 14.40 10.57
C LEU A 4 -12.67 13.99 10.08
N ALA A 5 -13.66 14.90 10.12
CA ALA A 5 -15.03 14.60 9.66
C ALA A 5 -15.15 14.36 8.14
N GLU A 6 -14.18 14.83 7.36
CA GLU A 6 -14.05 14.54 5.92
C GLU A 6 -13.63 13.09 5.66
N LEU A 7 -12.91 12.47 6.60
CA LEU A 7 -12.47 11.07 6.51
C LEU A 7 -13.52 10.05 6.95
N LYS A 8 -14.63 10.46 7.59
CA LYS A 8 -15.67 9.52 8.05
C LYS A 8 -16.18 8.66 6.87
N PRO A 9 -16.01 7.32 6.90
CA PRO A 9 -16.43 6.43 5.82
C PRO A 9 -17.91 6.58 5.48
N ARG A 10 -18.22 6.78 4.19
CA ARG A 10 -19.61 6.90 3.69
C ARG A 10 -19.98 5.79 2.73
N ARG A 11 -18.97 5.11 2.18
CA ARG A 11 -19.09 3.98 1.24
C ARG A 11 -19.13 2.63 1.99
N ARG A 12 -19.53 1.58 1.28
CA ARG A 12 -19.55 0.19 1.75
C ARG A 12 -18.63 -0.67 0.88
N ASP A 13 -17.42 -0.19 0.66
CA ASP A 13 -16.47 -0.82 -0.25
C ASP A 13 -16.10 -2.21 0.26
N ARG A 14 -16.01 -3.20 -0.63
CA ARG A 14 -15.51 -4.50 -0.24
C ARG A 14 -14.03 -4.34 0.06
N ILE A 15 -13.53 -5.13 1.02
CA ILE A 15 -12.11 -5.04 1.37
C ILE A 15 -11.20 -5.46 0.20
N MET A 16 -11.67 -6.37 -0.67
CA MET A 16 -11.00 -6.71 -1.91
C MET A 16 -10.82 -5.47 -2.82
N ASP A 17 -11.91 -4.76 -3.15
CA ASP A 17 -11.88 -3.52 -3.96
C ASP A 17 -10.95 -2.45 -3.35
N ALA A 18 -10.90 -2.35 -2.02
CA ALA A 18 -10.04 -1.39 -1.31
C ALA A 18 -8.56 -1.81 -1.27
N VAL A 19 -8.26 -3.11 -1.31
CA VAL A 19 -6.90 -3.67 -1.39
C VAL A 19 -6.35 -3.54 -2.83
N GLU A 20 -7.19 -3.82 -3.82
CA GLU A 20 -6.90 -3.62 -5.25
C GLU A 20 -6.64 -2.14 -5.56
N ALA A 21 -7.53 -1.24 -5.13
CA ALA A 21 -7.36 0.21 -5.28
C ALA A 21 -6.23 0.82 -4.42
N ALA A 22 -5.62 0.02 -3.53
CA ALA A 22 -4.39 0.40 -2.85
C ALA A 22 -3.12 0.10 -3.67
N GLY A 23 -3.22 -0.79 -4.68
CA GLY A 23 -2.11 -1.25 -5.51
C GLY A 23 -1.59 -2.65 -5.16
N LEU A 24 -2.31 -3.43 -4.34
CA LEU A 24 -1.95 -4.82 -4.04
C LEU A 24 -2.63 -5.80 -5.00
N ASP A 25 -1.94 -6.87 -5.38
CA ASP A 25 -2.54 -7.95 -6.17
C ASP A 25 -3.62 -8.69 -5.36
N VAL A 26 -4.74 -8.97 -6.02
CA VAL A 26 -5.88 -9.71 -5.49
C VAL A 26 -6.20 -10.96 -6.33
N SER A 27 -5.31 -11.40 -7.23
CA SER A 27 -5.54 -12.53 -8.14
C SER A 27 -5.82 -13.86 -7.43
N GLU A 28 -5.12 -14.15 -6.33
CA GLU A 28 -5.41 -15.34 -5.50
C GLU A 28 -6.81 -15.26 -4.85
N TRP A 29 -7.31 -14.04 -4.60
CA TRP A 29 -8.63 -13.79 -4.03
C TRP A 29 -9.73 -13.87 -5.11
N SER A 30 -9.50 -13.30 -6.30
CA SER A 30 -10.45 -13.28 -7.42
C SER A 30 -10.72 -14.67 -7.99
N SER A 31 -9.71 -15.55 -8.01
CA SER A 31 -9.83 -16.95 -8.43
C SER A 31 -10.69 -17.83 -7.50
N SER A 32 -11.04 -17.35 -6.30
CA SER A 32 -11.86 -18.10 -5.36
C SER A 32 -13.34 -18.15 -5.80
N PRO A 33 -14.03 -19.31 -5.72
CA PRO A 33 -15.49 -19.39 -5.91
C PRO A 33 -16.31 -18.52 -4.95
N MET A 34 -15.71 -18.05 -3.85
CA MET A 34 -16.33 -17.10 -2.91
C MET A 34 -16.02 -15.62 -3.22
N GLY A 35 -15.09 -15.36 -4.14
CA GLY A 35 -14.59 -14.02 -4.49
C GLY A 35 -14.32 -13.14 -3.27
N ALA A 36 -14.76 -11.88 -3.31
CA ALA A 36 -14.63 -10.91 -2.22
C ALA A 36 -15.18 -11.37 -0.84
N ALA A 37 -16.03 -12.41 -0.78
CA ALA A 37 -16.55 -12.97 0.47
C ALA A 37 -15.66 -14.07 1.09
N ASN A 38 -14.56 -14.48 0.43
CA ASN A 38 -13.66 -15.54 0.90
C ASN A 38 -13.13 -15.27 2.34
N PRO A 39 -13.43 -16.15 3.33
CA PRO A 39 -13.10 -15.95 4.73
C PRO A 39 -11.59 -16.04 5.05
N LYS A 40 -10.75 -16.47 4.09
CA LYS A 40 -9.27 -16.35 4.16
C LYS A 40 -8.83 -14.89 4.24
N TYR A 41 -9.57 -13.97 3.61
CA TYR A 41 -9.16 -12.57 3.45
C TYR A 41 -10.19 -11.55 3.95
N CYS A 42 -11.50 -11.80 3.78
CA CYS A 42 -12.54 -10.78 3.94
C CYS A 42 -12.72 -10.24 5.38
N TYR A 43 -12.03 -10.85 6.35
CA TYR A 43 -12.00 -10.50 7.76
C TYR A 43 -10.59 -10.15 8.28
N GLU A 44 -9.54 -10.18 7.45
CA GLU A 44 -8.19 -9.80 7.89
C GLU A 44 -8.10 -8.27 8.08
N TRP A 45 -7.21 -7.85 8.99
CA TRP A 45 -7.10 -6.45 9.42
C TRP A 45 -5.93 -5.71 8.76
N ALA A 46 -5.00 -6.45 8.14
CA ALA A 46 -3.88 -5.91 7.41
C ALA A 46 -3.50 -6.82 6.24
N PHE A 47 -3.08 -6.21 5.13
CA PHE A 47 -2.65 -6.85 3.89
C PHE A 47 -1.33 -6.23 3.45
N ALA A 48 -0.53 -6.96 2.68
CA ALA A 48 0.70 -6.45 2.09
C ALA A 48 1.05 -7.24 0.82
N ASP A 49 1.93 -6.69 -0.01
CA ASP A 49 2.62 -7.46 -1.05
C ASP A 49 3.66 -8.42 -0.43
N ASP A 50 4.19 -9.34 -1.25
CA ASP A 50 5.17 -10.34 -0.79
C ASP A 50 6.46 -9.72 -0.24
N ARG A 51 6.82 -8.52 -0.74
CA ARG A 51 7.99 -7.74 -0.32
C ARG A 51 7.74 -6.93 0.96
N ARG A 52 6.47 -6.77 1.36
CA ARG A 52 5.99 -5.89 2.44
C ARG A 52 6.32 -4.40 2.21
N GLU A 53 6.48 -3.98 0.96
CA GLU A 53 6.78 -2.60 0.57
C GLU A 53 5.52 -1.74 0.45
N ASN A 54 4.40 -2.34 0.06
CA ASN A 54 3.06 -1.74 0.12
C ASN A 54 2.22 -2.49 1.16
N VAL A 55 1.55 -1.74 2.05
CA VAL A 55 0.75 -2.27 3.16
C VAL A 55 -0.63 -1.59 3.18
N VAL A 56 -1.68 -2.37 3.41
CA VAL A 56 -3.05 -1.88 3.61
C VAL A 56 -3.52 -2.22 5.02
N LEU A 57 -3.92 -1.21 5.79
CA LEU A 57 -4.45 -1.40 7.15
C LEU A 57 -5.96 -1.09 7.19
N CYS A 58 -6.73 -1.94 7.85
CA CYS A 58 -8.13 -1.70 8.20
C CYS A 58 -8.18 -0.98 9.56
N LEU A 59 -8.41 0.33 9.58
CA LEU A 59 -8.44 1.13 10.80
C LEU A 59 -9.85 1.60 11.13
N TRP A 60 -10.25 1.58 12.40
CA TRP A 60 -11.51 2.19 12.81
C TRP A 60 -11.41 3.71 12.81
N PHE A 61 -12.41 4.37 12.22
CA PHE A 61 -12.49 5.83 12.14
C PHE A 61 -12.66 6.49 13.52
N GLU A 62 -13.32 5.82 14.46
CA GLU A 62 -13.53 6.34 15.83
C GLU A 62 -12.24 6.40 16.67
N ASP A 63 -11.22 5.64 16.29
CA ASP A 63 -9.88 5.65 16.92
C ASP A 63 -8.95 6.72 16.30
N CYS A 64 -9.42 7.47 15.29
CA CYS A 64 -8.64 8.52 14.63
C CYS A 64 -8.85 9.88 15.31
N GLU A 65 -7.75 10.59 15.59
CA GLU A 65 -7.73 11.91 16.23
C GLU A 65 -6.99 12.94 15.36
N LEU A 66 -6.98 14.21 15.78
CA LEU A 66 -6.08 15.24 15.26
C LEU A 66 -4.96 15.47 16.28
N ASP A 67 -3.72 15.57 15.81
CA ASP A 67 -2.59 15.98 16.64
C ASP A 67 -2.40 17.51 16.69
N SER A 68 -1.37 17.97 17.40
CA SER A 68 -1.01 19.39 17.55
C SER A 68 -0.80 20.15 16.26
N ASP A 69 -0.53 19.44 15.16
CA ASP A 69 -0.22 20.01 13.85
C ASP A 69 -1.49 20.07 12.97
N GLU A 70 -2.66 19.77 13.54
CA GLU A 70 -3.91 19.51 12.84
C GLU A 70 -3.77 18.41 11.76
N VAL A 71 -2.94 17.39 12.01
CA VAL A 71 -2.81 16.22 11.14
C VAL A 71 -3.56 15.04 11.75
N VAL A 72 -4.23 14.25 10.90
CA VAL A 72 -4.95 13.07 11.35
C VAL A 72 -3.96 11.97 11.73
N VAL A 73 -4.12 11.43 12.93
CA VAL A 73 -3.30 10.33 13.46
C VAL A 73 -4.18 9.23 14.06
N GLN A 74 -3.60 8.06 14.24
CA GLN A 74 -4.13 7.02 15.13
C GLN A 74 -3.03 6.55 16.06
N ARG A 75 -3.36 6.42 17.35
CA ARG A 75 -2.51 5.81 18.37
C ARG A 75 -3.14 4.50 18.83
N GLY A 76 -2.31 3.53 19.18
CA GLY A 76 -2.83 2.30 19.78
C GLY A 76 -1.74 1.33 20.17
N ASN A 77 -2.16 0.20 20.74
CA ASN A 77 -1.31 -0.94 21.01
C ASN A 77 -2.17 -2.21 20.86
N ILE A 78 -1.77 -3.08 19.94
CA ILE A 78 -2.54 -4.30 19.63
C ILE A 78 -2.11 -5.52 20.45
N ARG A 79 -0.99 -5.46 21.16
CA ARG A 79 -0.47 -6.60 21.94
C ARG A 79 -1.36 -7.02 23.12
N PRO A 80 -1.97 -6.10 23.90
CA PRO A 80 -3.00 -6.47 24.88
C PRO A 80 -4.22 -7.17 24.25
N LEU A 81 -4.58 -6.79 23.01
CA LEU A 81 -5.67 -7.43 22.27
C LEU A 81 -5.26 -8.84 21.78
N ILE A 82 -4.03 -9.02 21.31
CA ILE A 82 -3.47 -10.35 20.96
C ILE A 82 -3.59 -11.30 22.15
N LEU A 83 -2.99 -10.94 23.30
CA LEU A 83 -2.97 -11.77 24.51
C LEU A 83 -4.38 -12.17 24.98
N ARG A 84 -5.34 -11.23 24.94
CA ARG A 84 -6.73 -11.48 25.31
C ARG A 84 -7.44 -12.44 24.34
N LEU A 85 -7.08 -12.44 23.06
CA LEU A 85 -7.71 -13.27 22.03
C LEU A 85 -7.08 -14.66 21.91
N GLU A 86 -5.81 -14.81 22.28
CA GLU A 86 -5.11 -16.11 22.26
C GLU A 86 -5.77 -17.13 23.20
N GLY A 87 -6.11 -16.71 24.42
CA GLY A 87 -6.88 -17.52 25.38
C GLY A 87 -8.31 -17.88 24.94
N GLN A 88 -8.79 -17.37 23.79
CA GLN A 88 -10.11 -17.66 23.24
C GLN A 88 -10.07 -18.61 22.03
N GLY A 89 -8.88 -18.98 21.53
CA GLY A 89 -8.72 -19.88 20.37
C GLY A 89 -9.28 -19.34 19.04
N THR A 90 -9.67 -18.07 18.96
CA THR A 90 -10.34 -17.52 17.77
C THR A 90 -9.36 -17.08 16.68
N PRO A 91 -9.73 -17.10 15.39
CA PRO A 91 -8.93 -16.54 14.30
C PRO A 91 -8.59 -15.04 14.45
N ARG A 92 -9.25 -14.32 15.37
CA ARG A 92 -8.95 -12.91 15.68
C ARG A 92 -7.54 -12.75 16.27
N ALA A 93 -7.02 -13.72 17.03
CA ALA A 93 -5.66 -13.67 17.56
C ALA A 93 -4.61 -13.63 16.43
N ARG A 94 -4.78 -14.48 15.40
CA ARG A 94 -3.93 -14.44 14.19
C ARG A 94 -4.01 -13.08 13.49
N ARG A 95 -5.22 -12.55 13.29
CA ARG A 95 -5.45 -11.25 12.63
C ARG A 95 -4.76 -10.11 13.35
N ALA A 96 -4.84 -10.11 14.68
CA ALA A 96 -4.17 -9.14 15.53
C ALA A 96 -2.64 -9.24 15.42
N ARG A 97 -2.06 -10.46 15.42
CA ARG A 97 -0.62 -10.67 15.18
C ARG A 97 -0.19 -10.24 13.78
N ARG A 98 -0.96 -10.58 12.73
CA ARG A 98 -0.67 -10.18 11.34
C ARG A 98 -0.63 -8.66 11.15
N PHE A 99 -1.48 -7.93 11.89
CA PHE A 99 -1.49 -6.47 11.93
C PHE A 99 -0.25 -5.92 12.67
N ASP A 100 0.14 -6.48 13.82
CA ASP A 100 1.36 -6.08 14.54
C ASP A 100 2.63 -6.34 13.73
N GLU A 101 2.74 -7.51 13.09
CA GLU A 101 3.82 -7.86 12.14
C GLU A 101 3.97 -6.80 11.05
N LEU A 102 2.86 -6.39 10.42
CA LEU A 102 2.90 -5.43 9.32
C LEU A 102 3.16 -3.98 9.78
N LEU A 103 2.80 -3.62 11.01
CA LEU A 103 3.27 -2.36 11.60
C LEU A 103 4.78 -2.38 11.89
N GLN A 104 5.29 -3.47 12.46
CA GLN A 104 6.72 -3.64 12.73
C GLN A 104 7.54 -3.59 11.43
N ASP A 105 7.11 -4.27 10.38
CA ASP A 105 7.82 -4.29 9.11
C ASP A 105 7.69 -2.95 8.37
N ALA A 106 6.51 -2.30 8.38
CA ALA A 106 6.36 -0.97 7.80
C ALA A 106 7.23 0.09 8.50
N TRP A 107 7.44 -0.03 9.82
CA TRP A 107 8.37 0.83 10.56
C TRP A 107 9.83 0.58 10.19
N ARG A 108 10.24 -0.69 10.04
CA ARG A 108 11.62 -1.06 9.69
C ARG A 108 12.00 -0.72 8.25
N LEU A 109 11.07 -0.92 7.32
CA LEU A 109 11.30 -0.81 5.87
C LEU A 109 10.90 0.56 5.29
N GLY A 110 10.18 1.38 6.07
CA GLY A 110 9.58 2.63 5.56
C GLY A 110 8.42 2.38 4.59
N SER A 111 7.74 1.24 4.69
CA SER A 111 6.73 0.78 3.73
C SER A 111 5.57 1.76 3.57
N ARG A 112 5.07 1.85 2.35
CA ARG A 112 3.95 2.71 2.00
C ARG A 112 2.65 2.15 2.57
N ILE A 113 2.06 2.82 3.57
CA ILE A 113 0.76 2.43 4.12
C ILE A 113 -0.37 3.15 3.36
N ARG A 114 -1.38 2.37 2.98
CA ARG A 114 -2.73 2.84 2.61
C ARG A 114 -3.71 2.40 3.70
N VAL A 115 -4.71 3.22 3.98
CA VAL A 115 -5.69 2.93 5.04
C VAL A 115 -7.07 2.74 4.46
N ALA A 116 -7.67 1.57 4.70
CA ALA A 116 -9.10 1.36 4.57
C ALA A 116 -9.75 1.77 5.90
N LEU A 117 -10.33 2.97 5.94
CA LEU A 117 -11.07 3.45 7.10
C LEU A 117 -12.40 2.69 7.21
N VAL A 118 -12.70 2.24 8.41
CA VAL A 118 -13.85 1.40 8.76
C VAL A 118 -14.72 2.13 9.78
N ASP A 119 -16.03 2.06 9.61
CA ASP A 119 -16.99 2.58 10.59
C ASP A 119 -18.12 1.59 10.87
N ARG A 120 -18.70 1.70 12.06
CA ARG A 120 -19.88 0.93 12.49
C ARG A 120 -21.13 1.47 11.78
N SER A 121 -22.22 0.70 11.81
CA SER A 121 -23.55 1.28 11.56
C SER A 121 -24.13 1.79 12.88
N ASP A 122 -24.78 2.95 12.86
CA ASP A 122 -25.52 3.49 14.00
C ASP A 122 -26.61 2.52 14.50
N ALA A 123 -27.04 1.59 13.63
CA ALA A 123 -27.72 0.36 14.00
C ALA A 123 -26.79 -0.60 14.78
N ALA A 124 -26.55 -0.27 16.06
CA ALA A 124 -25.85 -1.13 17.00
C ALA A 124 -26.58 -2.47 17.16
N LYS A 125 -25.99 -3.54 16.63
CA LYS A 125 -26.47 -4.90 16.88
C LYS A 125 -25.83 -5.40 18.17
N ARG A 126 -26.68 -5.84 19.09
CA ARG A 126 -26.26 -6.66 20.23
C ARG A 126 -26.36 -8.13 19.87
N ASP A 127 -25.46 -8.93 20.40
CA ASP A 127 -25.57 -10.38 20.34
C ASP A 127 -26.62 -10.91 21.34
N ALA A 128 -26.80 -12.24 21.37
CA ALA A 128 -27.72 -12.90 22.29
C ALA A 128 -27.33 -12.80 23.78
N ALA A 129 -26.11 -12.33 24.09
CA ALA A 129 -25.64 -12.03 25.44
C ALA A 129 -25.71 -10.52 25.78
N GLY A 130 -26.22 -9.69 24.86
CA GLY A 130 -26.36 -8.25 25.04
C GLY A 130 -25.08 -7.44 24.77
N GLN A 131 -23.99 -8.06 24.29
CA GLN A 131 -22.76 -7.35 23.95
C GLN A 131 -22.85 -6.73 22.56
N ASP A 132 -22.36 -5.50 22.39
CA ASP A 132 -22.34 -4.82 21.10
C ASP A 132 -21.36 -5.53 20.15
N VAL A 133 -21.87 -6.18 19.10
CA VAL A 133 -21.05 -6.77 18.05
C VAL A 133 -20.67 -5.69 17.04
N SER A 134 -19.40 -5.28 17.08
CA SER A 134 -18.81 -4.27 16.19
C SER A 134 -18.74 -4.74 14.73
N HIS A 135 -19.88 -4.65 14.04
CA HIS A 135 -19.97 -4.86 12.61
C HIS A 135 -19.44 -3.65 11.84
N ALA A 136 -18.32 -3.85 11.12
CA ALA A 136 -17.85 -2.97 10.06
C ALA A 136 -18.94 -2.84 8.98
N ALA A 137 -19.68 -1.73 9.00
CA ALA A 137 -20.85 -1.51 8.13
C ALA A 137 -20.58 -0.46 7.03
N PHE A 138 -19.55 0.35 7.21
CA PHE A 138 -18.97 1.22 6.19
C PHE A 138 -17.47 0.94 6.10
N ARG A 139 -16.94 1.05 4.88
CA ARG A 139 -15.51 0.96 4.58
C ARG A 139 -15.22 1.84 3.38
N GLN A 140 -14.14 2.60 3.46
CA GLN A 140 -13.68 3.46 2.39
C GLN A 140 -12.15 3.56 2.41
N LEU A 141 -11.51 3.41 1.25
CA LEU A 141 -10.07 3.61 1.12
C LEU A 141 -9.75 5.12 1.20
N ASP A 142 -8.79 5.51 2.04
CA ASP A 142 -8.24 6.85 2.05
C ASP A 142 -7.42 7.08 0.75
N PRO A 143 -7.71 8.11 -0.06
CA PRO A 143 -6.87 8.44 -1.22
C PRO A 143 -5.43 8.80 -0.85
N VAL A 144 -5.19 9.24 0.39
CA VAL A 144 -3.86 9.69 0.86
C VAL A 144 -3.11 8.55 1.54
N ALA A 145 -1.78 8.59 1.44
CA ALA A 145 -0.91 7.67 2.15
C ALA A 145 -0.89 7.96 3.67
N TRP A 146 -0.48 6.96 4.43
CA TRP A 146 -0.15 7.07 5.84
C TRP A 146 1.26 6.50 6.04
N ARG A 147 1.87 6.79 7.19
CA ARG A 147 3.12 6.16 7.62
C ARG A 147 3.09 5.81 9.09
N VAL A 148 3.90 4.84 9.49
CA VAL A 148 4.27 4.68 10.90
C VAL A 148 5.21 5.84 11.25
N ALA A 149 4.81 6.69 12.18
CA ALA A 149 5.62 7.81 12.67
C ALA A 149 6.38 7.44 13.96
N ASN A 150 5.91 6.43 14.70
CA ASN A 150 6.65 5.73 15.75
C ASN A 150 6.10 4.31 15.95
N TYR A 151 6.96 3.37 16.31
CA TYR A 151 6.57 2.05 16.86
C TYR A 151 7.56 1.62 17.94
N ASP A 152 7.06 1.37 19.15
CA ASP A 152 7.85 0.85 20.26
C ASP A 152 7.96 -0.68 20.15
N MET A 153 9.17 -1.18 19.91
CA MET A 153 9.44 -2.60 19.76
C MET A 153 9.15 -3.42 21.03
N MET A 154 9.28 -2.83 22.22
CA MET A 154 9.12 -3.48 23.51
C MET A 154 7.65 -3.53 23.95
N THR A 155 6.93 -2.40 23.89
CA THR A 155 5.52 -2.33 24.32
C THR A 155 4.53 -2.72 23.23
N GLY A 156 4.82 -2.44 21.96
CA GLY A 156 3.87 -2.52 20.84
C GLY A 156 3.01 -1.26 20.65
N ASP A 157 3.34 -0.15 21.32
CA ASP A 157 2.68 1.13 21.11
C ASP A 157 3.07 1.71 19.74
N TYR A 158 2.07 2.13 18.96
CA TYR A 158 2.26 2.70 17.63
C TYR A 158 1.62 4.08 17.47
N LEU A 159 2.21 4.88 16.59
CA LEU A 159 1.63 6.11 16.06
C LEU A 159 1.62 6.02 14.54
N LEU A 160 0.42 5.96 13.96
CA LEU A 160 0.20 6.13 12.53
C LEU A 160 -0.13 7.61 12.27
N LYS A 161 0.56 8.26 11.33
CA LYS A 161 0.27 9.64 10.91
C LYS A 161 -0.12 9.64 9.44
N ARG A 162 -1.30 10.21 9.13
CA ARG A 162 -1.74 10.46 7.76
C ARG A 162 -0.80 11.46 7.12
N GLU A 163 -0.43 11.23 5.87
CA GLU A 163 0.45 12.17 5.19
C GLU A 163 -0.30 13.43 4.76
N LEU A 164 0.42 14.54 4.67
CA LEU A 164 -0.09 15.73 4.01
C LEU A 164 0.10 15.56 2.51
N VAL A 165 -0.99 15.65 1.74
CA VAL A 165 -0.89 15.88 0.30
C VAL A 165 -0.20 17.23 0.14
N GLN A 166 1.05 17.23 -0.33
CA GLN A 166 1.66 18.45 -0.80
C GLN A 166 0.92 18.88 -2.07
N SER A 167 0.12 19.95 -1.96
CA SER A 167 -0.52 20.61 -3.10
C SER A 167 0.49 21.38 -3.95
N GLY A 168 1.55 20.69 -4.39
CA GLY A 168 2.38 21.17 -5.50
C GLY A 168 1.57 21.11 -6.79
N PRO A 169 1.87 21.97 -7.78
CA PRO A 169 1.30 21.82 -9.11
C PRO A 169 1.69 20.44 -9.67
N ALA A 170 0.78 19.80 -10.42
CA ALA A 170 1.14 18.60 -11.16
C ALA A 170 2.35 18.92 -12.05
N ALA A 171 3.40 18.10 -11.95
CA ALA A 171 4.62 18.32 -12.71
C ALA A 171 4.31 18.24 -14.21
N ALA A 172 4.26 19.40 -14.85
CA ALA A 172 4.36 19.47 -16.30
C ALA A 172 5.77 18.99 -16.66
N THR A 173 5.86 17.80 -17.24
CA THR A 173 7.08 17.33 -17.90
C THR A 173 7.26 18.18 -19.15
N ASP A 174 7.89 19.33 -18.96
CA ASP A 174 8.34 20.20 -20.04
C ASP A 174 9.44 19.45 -20.79
N LEU A 175 9.09 18.90 -21.95
CA LEU A 175 10.02 18.19 -22.84
C LEU A 175 10.83 19.23 -23.63
N ALA A 176 11.64 19.99 -22.90
CA ALA A 176 12.61 20.91 -23.46
C ALA A 176 13.73 20.14 -24.18
N ASP A 177 14.18 20.72 -25.30
CA ASP A 177 15.00 20.06 -26.32
C ASP A 177 16.31 19.43 -25.81
N VAL A 178 16.68 18.30 -26.41
CA VAL A 178 18.03 17.72 -26.32
C VAL A 178 18.64 17.54 -27.72
N ASP A 179 18.37 18.49 -28.60
CA ASP A 179 19.13 18.68 -29.83
C ASP A 179 20.35 19.55 -29.52
N HIS A 180 21.55 18.95 -29.57
CA HIS A 180 22.84 19.54 -29.95
C HIS A 180 24.03 18.87 -29.23
N PHE A 181 24.69 17.94 -29.91
CA PHE A 181 26.14 17.73 -29.78
C PHE A 181 26.69 17.02 -31.02
N ALA A 182 27.54 17.73 -31.76
CA ALA A 182 28.30 17.16 -32.88
C ALA A 182 29.70 17.81 -32.92
N GLN A 183 30.72 16.94 -32.97
CA GLN A 183 32.08 17.22 -33.47
C GLN A 183 32.98 18.17 -32.64
N GLU A 184 34.31 18.13 -32.80
CA GLU A 184 35.12 17.13 -33.52
C GLU A 184 35.55 15.98 -32.56
N ASP A 185 36.78 15.51 -32.33
CA ASP A 185 38.16 15.77 -32.80
C ASP A 185 38.95 14.44 -32.69
N GLY A 186 40.01 14.23 -33.49
CA GLY A 186 40.83 13.00 -33.37
C GLY A 186 41.61 12.51 -34.60
N GLU A 187 42.13 13.40 -35.46
CA GLU A 187 42.92 13.02 -36.64
C GLU A 187 44.43 12.90 -36.35
N ILE A 188 45.06 11.76 -36.71
CA ILE A 188 46.36 11.67 -37.42
C ILE A 188 46.32 10.38 -38.29
N PRO A 189 46.64 10.44 -39.60
CA PRO A 189 46.76 9.26 -40.46
C PRO A 189 48.21 8.74 -40.52
N ASP A 190 48.42 7.57 -41.13
CA ASP A 190 49.23 7.58 -42.35
C ASP A 190 48.92 6.36 -43.26
N SER A 191 49.34 6.45 -44.51
CA SER A 191 48.99 5.52 -45.59
C SER A 191 50.13 4.59 -46.02
N ASP A 192 49.79 3.40 -46.50
CA ASP A 192 50.57 2.77 -47.57
C ASP A 192 49.70 1.89 -48.48
N SER A 193 50.17 1.68 -49.72
CA SER A 193 49.48 1.00 -50.83
C SER A 193 50.55 0.49 -51.82
N PRO A 194 50.32 -0.54 -52.68
CA PRO A 194 49.08 -0.71 -53.45
C PRO A 194 48.67 -2.17 -53.83
N ASN A 195 47.62 -2.26 -54.65
CA ASN A 195 47.30 -3.27 -55.69
C ASN A 195 47.78 -4.73 -55.56
N ASN A 196 46.84 -5.66 -55.82
CA ASN A 196 46.90 -6.43 -57.08
C ASN A 196 45.51 -6.87 -57.57
N ASP A 197 45.39 -7.17 -58.86
CA ASP A 197 44.15 -7.61 -59.53
C ASP A 197 43.76 -9.07 -59.23
N ALA A 198 42.44 -9.39 -59.26
CA ALA A 198 41.85 -10.54 -59.99
C ALA A 198 40.34 -10.76 -59.71
N ASP A 199 39.51 -10.47 -60.71
CA ASP A 199 38.28 -11.22 -61.07
C ASP A 199 38.66 -12.10 -62.30
N PRO A 200 37.94 -13.15 -62.77
CA PRO A 200 36.62 -13.66 -62.37
C PRO A 200 36.48 -15.21 -62.21
N ALA A 201 35.34 -15.66 -61.66
CA ALA A 201 34.54 -16.84 -62.09
C ALA A 201 33.31 -17.02 -61.16
N THR A 202 32.06 -16.85 -61.62
CA THR A 202 31.23 -17.85 -62.35
C THR A 202 30.85 -19.09 -61.53
N GLY A 203 29.58 -19.18 -61.11
CA GLY A 203 29.01 -20.36 -60.44
C GLY A 203 27.50 -20.21 -60.12
N GLN A 204 26.64 -20.64 -61.05
CA GLN A 204 25.19 -20.70 -60.88
C GLN A 204 24.72 -22.13 -60.58
N MET A 205 23.64 -22.24 -59.79
CA MET A 205 22.64 -23.34 -59.81
C MET A 205 23.13 -24.76 -59.42
N ASP A 206 22.31 -25.65 -58.85
CA ASP A 206 20.89 -25.58 -58.45
C ASP A 206 20.72 -25.88 -56.94
#